data_AF-A0A2V6KJD9-F1
#
_entry.id   AF-A0A2V6KJD9-F1
#
_cell.length_a   1.000
_cell.length_b   1.000
_cell.length_c   1.000
_cell.angle_alpha   90.00
_cell.angle_beta   90.00
_cell.angle_gamma   90.00
#
_symmetry.space_group_name_H-M   'P 1'
#
loop_
_entity.id
_entity.type
_entity.pdbx_description
1 polymer ?
#
loop_
_entity_poly.entity_id
_entity_poly.type
_entity_poly.pdbx_seq_one_letter_code
_entity_poly.pdbx_strand_id
1 'polypeptide(L)'
;MKATFASRHMLMSGLIVLAFIIYHLAHFTVRVTDHRFGLLKPDPLDHYDVYSMMVYGFQNYFVSGFYVLGLFLLALHLSHGSSSFFQSLGLNDKKMTPRLALAGQIFAWLLFAGYTAVPVAILLGLIKPAQQL
;
A
#
# COMPACT_ATOMS: atom_id res chain seq x y z
N MET A 1 -28.21 9.92 17.73
CA MET A 1 -27.20 8.84 17.81
C MET A 1 -25.85 9.41 17.36
N LYS A 2 -24.91 9.66 18.28
CA LYS A 2 -23.58 10.17 17.92
C LYS A 2 -22.71 8.98 17.55
N ALA A 3 -22.23 8.93 16.30
CA ALA A 3 -21.25 7.94 15.88
C ALA A 3 -20.04 7.99 16.83
N THR A 4 -19.73 6.87 17.46
CA THR A 4 -18.60 6.72 18.39
C THR A 4 -17.32 7.14 17.69
N PHE A 5 -16.42 7.82 18.40
CA PHE A 5 -15.17 8.38 17.86
C PHE A 5 -14.37 7.37 16.99
N ALA A 6 -14.42 6.08 17.37
CA ALA A 6 -13.83 4.97 16.64
C ALA A 6 -14.44 4.72 15.24
N SER A 7 -15.75 4.86 15.08
CA SER A 7 -16.45 4.66 13.79
C SER A 7 -16.14 5.77 12.79
N ARG A 8 -16.01 7.02 13.26
CA ARG A 8 -15.60 8.15 12.39
C ARG A 8 -14.18 7.96 11.84
N HIS A 9 -13.24 7.48 12.65
CA HIS A 9 -11.86 7.25 12.20
C HIS A 9 -11.75 6.10 11.20
N MET A 10 -12.60 5.06 11.31
CA MET A 10 -12.63 3.93 10.35
C MET A 10 -13.13 4.34 8.96
N LEU A 11 -14.19 5.16 8.88
CA LEU A 11 -14.68 5.66 7.60
C LEU A 11 -13.65 6.59 6.94
N MET A 12 -13.08 7.51 7.73
CA MET A 12 -12.07 8.43 7.21
C MET A 12 -10.81 7.72 6.74
N SER A 13 -10.28 6.76 7.51
CA SER A 13 -9.11 5.98 7.09
C SER A 13 -9.39 5.16 5.84
N GLY A 14 -10.59 4.59 5.71
CA GLY A 14 -11.02 3.88 4.49
C GLY A 14 -11.06 4.78 3.26
N LEU A 15 -11.59 6.00 3.38
CA LEU A 15 -11.59 6.97 2.27
C LEU A 15 -10.18 7.41 1.87
N ILE A 16 -9.28 7.57 2.84
CA ILE A 16 -7.88 7.93 2.53
C ILE A 16 -7.17 6.75 1.84
N VAL A 17 -7.40 5.52 2.28
CA VAL A 17 -6.90 4.31 1.60
C VAL A 17 -7.45 4.22 0.17
N LEU A 18 -8.72 4.56 -0.05
CA LEU A 18 -9.30 4.59 -1.39
C LEU A 18 -8.59 5.61 -2.28
N ALA A 19 -8.31 6.81 -1.78
CA ALA A 19 -7.55 7.81 -2.53
C ALA A 19 -6.12 7.32 -2.85
N PHE A 20 -5.47 6.63 -1.91
CA PHE A 20 -4.18 5.99 -2.14
C PHE A 20 -4.26 4.93 -3.24
N ILE A 21 -5.30 4.08 -3.26
CA ILE A 21 -5.50 3.07 -4.31
C ILE A 21 -5.72 3.72 -5.67
N ILE A 22 -6.52 4.79 -5.76
CA ILE A 22 -6.73 5.52 -7.02
C ILE A 22 -5.41 6.05 -7.56
N TYR A 23 -4.60 6.69 -6.71
CA TYR A 23 -3.27 7.15 -7.11
C TYR A 23 -2.35 6.00 -7.51
N HIS A 24 -2.37 4.89 -6.76
CA HIS A 24 -1.57 3.70 -7.06
C HIS A 24 -1.87 3.14 -8.45
N LEU A 25 -3.16 3.03 -8.80
CA LEU A 25 -3.59 2.59 -10.13
C LEU A 25 -3.24 3.61 -11.21
N ALA A 26 -3.43 4.90 -10.96
CA ALA A 26 -3.03 5.95 -11.90
C ALA A 26 -1.50 5.93 -12.17
N HIS A 27 -0.71 5.61 -11.15
CA HIS A 27 0.74 5.56 -11.22
C HIS A 27 1.24 4.33 -11.98
N PHE A 28 0.98 3.11 -11.51
CA PHE A 28 1.58 1.91 -12.10
C PHE A 28 0.72 1.22 -13.16
N THR A 29 -0.60 1.34 -13.09
CA THR A 29 -1.50 0.69 -14.06
C THR A 29 -1.78 1.57 -15.27
N VAL A 30 -2.22 2.81 -15.03
CA VAL A 30 -2.56 3.75 -16.11
C VAL A 30 -1.31 4.49 -16.62
N ARG A 31 -0.29 4.67 -15.76
CA ARG A 31 1.04 5.18 -16.13
C ARG A 31 1.04 6.65 -16.59
N VAL A 32 0.15 7.45 -16.01
CA VAL A 32 -0.03 8.86 -16.38
C VAL A 32 0.78 9.83 -15.51
N THR A 33 1.40 9.34 -14.44
CA THR A 33 2.05 10.20 -13.44
C THR A 33 3.55 10.38 -13.65
N ASP A 34 4.19 9.49 -14.40
CA ASP A 34 5.64 9.55 -14.67
C ASP A 34 5.93 9.38 -16.16
N HIS A 35 6.45 10.44 -16.78
CA HIS A 35 6.82 10.46 -18.19
C HIS A 35 7.89 9.43 -18.57
N ARG A 36 8.74 8.99 -17.63
CA ARG A 36 9.81 8.02 -17.88
C ARG A 36 9.27 6.64 -18.23
N PHE A 37 8.03 6.32 -17.83
CA PHE A 37 7.43 5.02 -18.12
C PHE A 37 7.20 4.81 -19.62
N GLY A 38 6.98 5.88 -20.39
CA GLY A 38 6.87 5.81 -21.85
C GLY A 38 8.21 5.68 -22.58
N LEU A 39 9.34 5.88 -21.88
CA LEU A 39 10.70 5.76 -22.45
C LEU A 39 11.25 4.34 -22.30
N LEU A 40 10.66 3.52 -21.44
CA LEU A 40 11.03 2.13 -21.23
C LEU A 40 10.62 1.31 -22.46
N LYS A 41 11.52 0.43 -22.91
CA LYS A 41 11.27 -0.44 -24.05
C LYS A 41 10.56 -1.69 -23.55
N PRO A 42 9.48 -2.14 -24.22
CA PRO A 42 8.86 -3.40 -23.88
C PRO A 42 9.78 -4.58 -24.20
N ASP A 43 9.53 -5.71 -23.55
CA ASP A 43 10.24 -6.96 -23.84
C ASP A 43 9.86 -7.51 -25.24
N PRO A 44 10.52 -8.57 -25.75
CA PRO A 44 10.20 -9.15 -27.06
C PRO A 44 8.77 -9.71 -27.19
N LEU A 45 8.05 -9.88 -26.07
CA LEU A 45 6.66 -10.34 -26.01
C LEU A 45 5.68 -9.16 -25.81
N ASP A 46 6.16 -7.92 -25.95
CA ASP A 46 5.40 -6.68 -25.77
C ASP A 46 4.90 -6.44 -24.33
N HIS A 47 5.59 -6.98 -23.33
CA HIS A 47 5.32 -6.69 -21.92
C HIS A 47 6.09 -5.47 -21.42
N TYR A 48 5.46 -4.73 -20.50
CA TYR A 48 6.09 -3.58 -19.84
C TYR A 48 7.12 -4.01 -18.80
N ASP A 49 8.24 -3.28 -18.73
CA ASP A 49 9.24 -3.43 -17.67
C ASP A 49 8.75 -2.78 -16.36
N VAL A 50 7.86 -3.50 -15.66
CA VAL A 50 7.28 -3.08 -14.37
C VAL A 50 8.36 -2.88 -13.30
N TYR A 51 9.46 -3.66 -13.37
CA TYR A 51 10.56 -3.54 -12.43
C TYR A 51 11.26 -2.18 -12.56
N SER A 52 11.65 -1.78 -13.77
CA SER A 52 12.26 -0.47 -14.00
C SER A 52 11.27 0.66 -13.71
N MET A 53 9.99 0.51 -14.06
CA MET A 53 8.96 1.49 -13.71
C MET A 53 8.88 1.70 -12.19
N MET A 54 8.87 0.61 -11.41
CA MET A 54 8.87 0.65 -9.95
C MET A 54 10.08 1.41 -9.41
N VAL A 55 11.28 1.10 -9.91
CA VAL A 55 12.51 1.76 -9.46
C VAL A 55 12.48 3.26 -9.79
N TYR A 56 12.15 3.64 -11.03
CA TYR A 56 12.06 5.05 -11.41
C TYR A 56 10.99 5.80 -10.61
N GLY A 57 9.80 5.22 -10.45
CA GLY A 57 8.71 5.83 -9.70
C GLY A 57 9.10 6.14 -8.25
N PHE A 58 9.78 5.21 -7.58
CA PHE A 58 10.20 5.38 -6.18
C PHE A 58 11.51 6.16 -6.00
N GLN A 59 12.26 6.48 -7.05
CA GLN A 59 13.36 7.44 -6.95
C GLN A 59 12.87 8.86 -6.63
N ASN A 60 11.60 9.17 -6.91
CA ASN A 60 11.01 10.45 -6.54
C ASN A 60 10.64 10.45 -5.05
N TYR A 61 11.33 11.28 -4.25
CA TYR A 61 11.10 11.40 -2.81
C TYR A 61 9.65 11.72 -2.42
N PHE A 62 8.94 12.53 -3.21
CA PHE A 62 7.55 12.87 -2.93
C PHE A 62 6.62 11.68 -3.14
N VAL A 63 6.83 10.93 -4.22
CA VAL A 63 6.06 9.71 -4.52
C VAL A 63 6.32 8.66 -3.46
N SER A 64 7.59 8.42 -3.11
CA SER A 64 7.96 7.48 -2.05
C SER A 64 7.38 7.88 -0.70
N GLY A 65 7.46 9.15 -0.31
CA GLY A 65 6.85 9.65 0.92
C GLY A 65 5.33 9.46 0.94
N PHE A 66 4.65 9.73 -0.17
CA PHE A 66 3.21 9.49 -0.32
C PHE A 66 2.87 8.00 -0.13
N TYR A 67 3.65 7.09 -0.73
CA TYR A 67 3.43 5.65 -0.59
C TYR A 67 3.68 5.16 0.83
N VAL A 68 4.74 5.62 1.51
CA VAL A 68 5.00 5.25 2.90
C VAL A 68 3.86 5.73 3.81
N LEU A 69 3.38 6.96 3.62
CA LEU A 69 2.23 7.48 4.36
C LEU A 69 0.96 6.66 4.05
N GLY A 70 0.69 6.35 2.78
CA GLY A 70 -0.44 5.54 2.36
C GLY A 70 -0.44 4.15 2.97
N LEU A 71 0.72 3.47 2.96
CA LEU A 71 0.91 2.16 3.58
C LEU A 71 0.74 2.21 5.11
N PHE A 72 1.21 3.28 5.75
CA PHE A 72 1.02 3.48 7.20
C PHE A 72 -0.47 3.60 7.54
N LEU A 73 -1.22 4.42 6.80
CA LEU A 73 -2.65 4.58 6.99
C LEU A 73 -3.43 3.31 6.67
N LEU A 74 -3.01 2.55 5.66
CA LEU A 74 -3.55 1.23 5.36
C LEU A 74 -3.31 0.26 6.51
N ALA A 75 -2.13 0.25 7.11
CA ALA A 75 -1.83 -0.62 8.24
C ALA A 75 -2.68 -0.28 9.48
N LEU A 76 -2.92 1.01 9.75
CA LEU A 76 -3.86 1.44 10.78
C LEU A 76 -5.29 0.96 10.45
N HIS A 77 -5.74 1.17 9.21
CA HIS A 77 -7.07 0.73 8.77
C HIS A 77 -7.28 -0.79 8.94
N LEU A 78 -6.30 -1.60 8.52
CA LEU A 78 -6.33 -3.05 8.67
C LEU A 78 -6.26 -3.49 10.14
N SER A 79 -5.39 -2.85 10.93
CA SER A 79 -5.25 -3.15 12.36
C SER A 79 -6.58 -2.98 13.10
N HIS A 80 -7.31 -1.90 12.82
CA HIS A 80 -8.59 -1.62 13.44
C HIS A 80 -9.76 -2.41 12.82
N GLY A 81 -9.75 -2.61 11.49
CA GLY A 81 -10.83 -3.26 10.75
C GLY A 81 -10.84 -4.78 10.83
N SER A 82 -9.68 -5.40 11.10
CA SER A 82 -9.52 -6.87 11.12
C SER A 82 -10.53 -7.57 12.04
N SER A 83 -10.70 -7.08 13.27
CA SER A 83 -11.63 -7.69 14.22
C SER A 83 -13.09 -7.59 13.74
N SER A 84 -13.50 -6.46 13.18
CA SER A 84 -14.85 -6.29 12.62
C SER A 84 -15.08 -7.19 11.41
N PHE A 85 -14.07 -7.35 10.55
CA PHE A 85 -14.14 -8.23 9.38
C PHE A 85 -14.38 -9.69 9.79
N PHE A 86 -13.62 -10.20 10.76
CA PHE A 86 -13.80 -11.57 11.26
C PHE A 86 -15.13 -11.76 11.99
N GLN A 87 -15.63 -10.73 12.69
CA GLN A 87 -16.96 -10.76 13.29
C GLN A 87 -18.07 -10.86 12.22
N SER A 88 -17.96 -10.12 11.11
CA SER A 88 -18.91 -10.19 9.99
C SER A 88 -18.93 -11.55 9.29
N LEU A 89 -17.80 -12.28 9.31
CA LEU A 89 -17.71 -13.65 8.82
C LEU A 89 -18.26 -14.70 9.80
N GLY A 90 -18.75 -14.28 10.98
CA GLY A 90 -19.27 -15.19 12.00
C GLY A 90 -18.21 -15.80 12.92
N LEU A 91 -16.93 -15.43 12.77
CA LEU A 91 -15.82 -15.91 13.61
C LEU A 91 -15.74 -15.13 14.92
N ASN A 92 -16.84 -15.09 15.67
CA ASN A 92 -17.02 -14.26 16.87
C ASN A 92 -17.08 -15.08 18.17
N ASP A 93 -16.01 -15.83 18.46
CA ASP A 93 -15.86 -16.55 19.71
C ASP A 93 -15.06 -15.74 20.74
N LYS A 94 -15.50 -15.72 22.01
CA LYS A 94 -14.82 -15.00 23.12
C LYS A 94 -13.33 -15.32 23.27
N LYS A 95 -12.90 -16.52 22.85
CA LYS A 95 -11.49 -16.95 22.86
C LYS A 95 -10.74 -16.62 21.56
N MET A 96 -11.41 -16.62 20.41
CA MET A 96 -10.79 -16.39 19.11
C MET A 96 -10.72 -14.92 18.74
N THR A 97 -11.74 -14.13 19.07
CA THR A 97 -11.79 -12.68 18.78
C THR A 97 -10.53 -11.92 19.20
N PRO A 98 -9.99 -12.06 20.43
CA PRO A 98 -8.75 -11.36 20.80
C PRO A 98 -7.51 -11.88 20.05
N ARG A 99 -7.46 -13.19 19.72
CA ARG A 99 -6.35 -13.78 18.95
C ARG A 99 -6.35 -13.30 17.50
N LEU A 100 -7.52 -13.25 16.87
CA LEU A 100 -7.70 -12.77 15.50
C LEU A 100 -7.41 -11.27 15.40
N ALA A 101 -7.81 -10.48 16.40
CA ALA A 101 -7.47 -9.06 16.45
C ALA A 101 -5.96 -8.84 16.54
N LEU A 102 -5.25 -9.57 17.42
CA LEU A 102 -3.80 -9.48 17.52
C LEU A 102 -3.11 -9.96 16.24
N ALA A 103 -3.55 -11.07 15.66
CA ALA A 103 -3.02 -11.57 14.41
C ALA A 103 -3.21 -10.57 13.26
N GLY A 104 -4.39 -9.94 13.17
CA GLY A 104 -4.68 -8.90 12.19
C GLY A 104 -3.79 -7.67 12.36
N GLN A 105 -3.53 -7.25 13.59
CA GLN A 105 -2.60 -6.15 13.88
C GLN A 105 -1.16 -6.50 13.49
N ILE A 106 -0.65 -7.67 13.87
CA ILE A 106 0.70 -8.13 13.49
C ILE A 106 0.83 -8.18 11.98
N PHE A 107 -0.15 -8.77 11.29
CA PHE A 107 -0.17 -8.87 9.83
C PHE A 107 -0.13 -7.49 9.16
N ALA A 108 -0.93 -6.53 9.64
CA ALA A 108 -0.96 -5.18 9.10
C ALA A 108 0.40 -4.47 9.21
N TRP A 109 1.07 -4.57 10.35
CA TRP A 109 2.40 -3.97 10.54
C TRP A 109 3.50 -4.68 9.77
N LEU A 110 3.41 -6.00 9.60
CA LEU A 110 4.33 -6.74 8.72
C LEU A 110 4.22 -6.29 7.27
N LEU A 111 3.00 -6.08 6.76
CA LEU A 111 2.81 -5.53 5.40
C LEU A 111 3.39 -4.13 5.29
N PHE A 112 3.15 -3.26 6.28
CA PHE A 112 3.74 -1.93 6.29
C PHE A 112 5.26 -1.97 6.22
N ALA A 113 5.91 -2.75 7.07
CA ALA A 113 7.37 -2.86 7.10
C ALA A 113 7.91 -3.46 5.78
N GLY A 114 7.30 -4.54 5.29
CA GLY A 114 7.72 -5.21 4.07
C GLY A 114 7.59 -4.33 2.83
N TYR A 115 6.46 -3.67 2.64
CA TYR A 115 6.24 -2.81 1.47
C TYR A 115 6.97 -1.48 1.57
N THR A 116 7.19 -0.93 2.77
CA THR A 116 8.00 0.29 2.97
C THR A 116 9.49 0.04 2.70
N ALA A 117 9.98 -1.18 2.91
CA ALA A 117 11.36 -1.53 2.62
C ALA A 117 11.72 -1.32 1.13
N VAL A 118 10.76 -1.47 0.21
CA VAL A 118 10.96 -1.30 -1.24
C VAL A 118 11.35 0.14 -1.62
N PRO A 119 10.51 1.18 -1.39
CA PRO A 119 10.89 2.56 -1.70
C PRO A 119 12.11 3.02 -0.91
N VAL A 120 12.28 2.57 0.35
CA VAL A 120 13.46 2.90 1.15
C VAL A 120 14.73 2.34 0.49
N ALA A 121 14.74 1.07 0.08
CA ALA A 121 15.90 0.47 -0.58
C ALA A 121 16.23 1.15 -1.91
N ILE A 122 15.21 1.59 -2.66
CA ILE A 122 15.38 2.34 -3.92
C ILE A 122 15.97 3.73 -3.65
N LEU A 123 15.44 4.47 -2.66
CA LEU A 123 15.95 5.80 -2.29
C LEU A 123 17.37 5.76 -1.74
N LEU A 124 17.76 4.66 -1.09
CA LEU A 124 19.13 4.41 -0.65
C LEU A 124 20.07 3.96 -1.78
N GLY A 125 19.56 3.76 -3.00
CA GLY A 125 20.34 3.35 -4.16
C GLY A 125 20.79 1.89 -4.14
N LEU A 126 20.21 1.06 -3.26
CA LEU A 126 20.50 -0.37 -3.17
C LEU A 126 19.88 -1.15 -4.34
N ILE A 127 18.80 -0.62 -4.92
CA ILE A 127 18.07 -1.20 -6.05
C ILE A 127 18.19 -0.26 -7.25
N LYS A 128 18.57 -0.82 -8.41
CA LYS A 128 18.77 -0.08 -9.66
C LYS A 128 17.82 -0.60 -10.76
N PRO A 129 17.39 0.27 -11.69
CA PRO A 129 16.50 -0.16 -12.77
C PRO A 129 17.25 -1.08 -13.74
N ALA A 130 16.53 -2.04 -14.32
CA ALA A 130 17.10 -2.99 -15.28
C ALA A 130 17.42 -2.27 -16.59
N GLN A 131 16.51 -1.42 -17.05
CA GLN A 131 16.75 -0.52 -18.17
C GLN A 131 17.19 0.86 -17.67
N GLN A 132 18.41 1.25 -18.00
CA GLN A 132 18.92 2.61 -17.76
C GLN A 132 18.34 3.55 -18.82
N LEU A 133 17.74 4.65 -18.37
CA LEU A 133 17.20 5.74 -19.19
C LEU A 133 18.19 6.90 -19.27
#